data_AF-A0A2V2FRP6-F1
#
_entry.id   AF-A0A2V2FRP6-F1
#
_cell.length_a   1.000
_cell.length_b   1.000
_cell.length_c   1.000
_cell.angle_alpha   90.00
_cell.angle_beta   90.00
_cell.angle_gamma   90.00
#
_symmetry.space_group_name_H-M   'P 1'
#
loop_
_entity.id
_entity.type
_entity.pdbx_description
1 polymer ?
#
loop_
_entity_poly.entity_id
_entity_poly.type
_entity_poly.pdbx_seq_one_letter_code
_entity_poly.pdbx_strand_id
1 'polypeptide(L)'
;MKYMSDREIDRISGAAGKCLAAEQKVRLVIAPVDDGQNAPWEGGLNGYFFRIPRGVPVQVPESLARLIQENARAAELSRAGVREYSAGRGKRLGA
;
A
#
# COMPACT_ATOMS: atom_id res chain seq x y z
N MET A 1 -24.87 -3.60 -17.77
CA MET A 1 -23.66 -3.91 -16.98
C MET A 1 -23.62 -5.42 -16.75
N LYS A 2 -22.51 -6.09 -17.02
CA LYS A 2 -22.32 -7.52 -16.71
C LYS A 2 -21.80 -7.59 -15.27
N TYR A 3 -22.62 -8.09 -14.35
CA TYR A 3 -22.19 -8.34 -12.97
C TYR A 3 -21.46 -9.67 -12.92
N MET A 4 -20.23 -9.69 -12.41
CA MET A 4 -19.52 -10.93 -12.11
C MET A 4 -20.24 -11.64 -10.96
N SER A 5 -20.41 -12.95 -11.08
CA SER A 5 -20.91 -13.78 -9.99
C SER A 5 -19.84 -13.97 -8.91
N ASP A 6 -20.26 -14.20 -7.67
CA ASP A 6 -19.36 -14.45 -6.54
C ASP A 6 -18.34 -15.57 -6.84
N ARG A 7 -18.78 -16.60 -7.56
CA ARG A 7 -17.91 -17.70 -8.02
C ARG A 7 -16.81 -17.27 -8.99
N GLU A 8 -17.07 -16.26 -9.81
CA GLU A 8 -16.07 -15.70 -10.72
C GLU A 8 -15.09 -14.82 -9.96
N ILE A 9 -15.55 -14.06 -8.97
CA ILE A 9 -14.73 -13.24 -8.08
C ILE A 9 -13.76 -14.13 -7.27
N ASP A 10 -14.25 -15.21 -6.68
CA ASP A 10 -13.44 -16.16 -5.92
C ASP A 10 -12.39 -16.84 -6.81
N ARG A 11 -12.77 -17.21 -8.04
CA ARG A 11 -11.85 -17.83 -9.01
C ARG A 11 -10.72 -16.88 -9.40
N ILE A 12 -11.05 -15.61 -9.66
CA ILE A 12 -10.08 -14.57 -10.00
C ILE A 12 -9.13 -14.32 -8.83
N SER A 13 -9.66 -14.22 -7.60
CA SER A 13 -8.88 -14.00 -6.39
C SER A 13 -7.93 -15.18 -6.11
N GLY A 14 -8.40 -16.41 -6.27
CA GLY A 14 -7.56 -17.61 -6.12
C GLY A 14 -6.48 -17.74 -7.19
N ALA A 15 -6.78 -17.38 -8.44
CA ALA A 15 -5.80 -17.35 -9.52
C ALA A 15 -4.74 -16.25 -9.29
N ALA A 16 -5.16 -15.06 -8.85
CA ALA A 16 -4.26 -13.95 -8.56
C ALA A 16 -3.29 -14.28 -7.42
N GLY A 17 -3.75 -14.93 -6.35
CA GLY A 17 -2.89 -15.41 -5.26
C GLY A 17 -1.82 -16.39 -5.74
N LYS A 18 -2.15 -17.31 -6.66
CA LYS A 18 -1.19 -18.25 -7.26
C LYS A 18 -0.15 -17.52 -8.12
N CYS A 19 -0.58 -16.54 -8.91
CA CYS A 19 0.33 -15.72 -9.71
C CYS A 19 1.30 -14.93 -8.82
N LEU A 20 0.80 -14.29 -7.75
CA LEU A 20 1.63 -13.56 -6.80
C LEU A 20 2.63 -14.46 -6.07
N ALA A 21 2.26 -15.72 -5.79
CA ALA A 21 3.17 -16.68 -5.18
C ALA A 21 4.28 -17.15 -6.14
N ALA A 22 3.98 -17.22 -7.45
CA ALA A 22 4.91 -17.62 -8.50
C ALA A 22 5.76 -16.46 -9.06
N GLU A 23 5.37 -15.21 -8.77
CA GLU A 23 6.08 -14.02 -9.20
C GLU A 23 7.49 -13.92 -8.58
N GLN A 24 8.40 -13.24 -9.27
CA GLN A 24 9.73 -12.96 -8.74
C GLN A 24 9.62 -12.17 -7.44
N LYS A 25 10.34 -12.66 -6.41
CA LYS A 25 10.40 -11.99 -5.12
C LYS A 25 11.55 -10.98 -5.13
N VAL A 26 11.22 -9.74 -4.77
CA VAL A 26 12.19 -8.68 -4.59
C VAL A 26 12.40 -8.42 -3.11
N ARG A 27 13.64 -8.05 -2.75
CA ARG A 27 13.98 -7.67 -1.38
C ARG A 27 13.70 -6.19 -1.20
N LEU A 28 12.91 -5.83 -0.19
CA LEU A 28 12.67 -4.44 0.19
C LEU A 28 12.73 -4.26 1.69
N VAL A 29 12.96 -3.02 2.11
CA VAL A 29 12.87 -2.59 3.51
C VAL A 29 11.84 -1.48 3.57
N ILE A 30 10.77 -1.65 4.34
CA ILE A 30 9.81 -0.58 4.60
C ILE A 30 10.35 0.25 5.76
N ALA A 31 10.49 1.56 5.57
CA ALA A 31 10.96 2.45 6.61
C ALA A 31 10.07 2.39 7.86
N PRO A 32 10.65 2.48 9.07
CA PRO A 32 9.90 2.66 10.31
C PRO A 32 9.06 3.94 10.28
N VAL A 33 8.03 4.00 11.10
CA VAL A 33 7.21 5.20 11.30
C VAL A 33 7.69 5.92 12.56
N ASP A 34 7.79 7.25 12.49
CA ASP A 34 8.29 8.12 13.58
C ASP A 34 7.36 8.20 14.79
N ASP A 35 6.22 7.50 14.78
CA ASP A 35 5.24 7.48 15.88
C ASP A 35 5.60 6.50 17.01
N GLY A 36 6.74 5.81 16.90
CA GLY A 36 7.21 4.85 17.89
C GLY A 36 6.43 3.54 17.94
N GLN A 37 5.34 3.39 17.18
CA GLN A 37 4.54 2.17 17.17
C GLN A 37 5.08 1.12 16.19
N ASN A 38 5.88 1.55 15.20
CA ASN A 38 6.51 0.66 14.20
C ASN A 38 5.58 -0.43 13.68
N ALA A 39 4.30 -0.09 13.55
CA ALA A 39 3.27 -1.05 13.22
C ALA A 39 3.58 -1.67 11.84
N PRO A 40 3.35 -2.98 11.66
CA PRO A 40 3.52 -3.63 10.37
C PRO A 40 2.74 -2.88 9.28
N TRP A 41 3.30 -2.81 8.08
CA TRP A 41 2.54 -2.36 6.93
C TRP A 41 1.49 -3.41 6.59
N GLU A 42 0.24 -2.98 6.44
CA GLU A 42 -0.88 -3.83 6.07
C GLU A 42 -1.46 -3.34 4.75
N GLY A 43 -1.70 -4.25 3.82
CA GLY A 43 -2.27 -3.92 2.52
C GLY A 43 -2.73 -5.14 1.75
N GLY A 44 -3.55 -4.91 0.72
CA GLY A 44 -4.12 -5.96 -0.10
C GLY A 44 -3.80 -5.79 -1.58
N LEU A 45 -3.54 -6.89 -2.28
CA LEU A 45 -3.38 -6.93 -3.72
C LEU A 45 -4.22 -8.08 -4.29
N ASN A 46 -5.15 -7.76 -5.18
CA ASN A 46 -6.04 -8.72 -5.84
C ASN A 46 -6.77 -9.68 -4.88
N GLY A 47 -7.26 -9.16 -3.75
CA GLY A 47 -7.97 -9.94 -2.72
C GLY A 47 -7.07 -10.72 -1.77
N TYR A 48 -5.73 -10.62 -1.92
CA TYR A 48 -4.77 -11.22 -1.01
C TYR A 48 -4.22 -10.17 -0.05
N PHE A 49 -4.26 -10.44 1.25
CA PHE A 49 -3.81 -9.52 2.29
C PHE A 49 -2.40 -9.84 2.75
N PHE A 50 -1.59 -8.81 2.94
CA PHE A 50 -0.21 -8.88 3.36
C PHE A 50 0.00 -8.05 4.62
N ARG A 51 0.80 -8.61 5.54
CA ARG A 51 1.28 -7.93 6.74
C ARG A 51 2.81 -8.00 6.76
N ILE A 52 3.44 -6.85 6.55
CA ILE A 52 4.89 -6.75 6.34
C ILE A 52 5.53 -5.99 7.50
N PRO A 53 6.50 -6.57 8.22
CA PRO A 53 7.22 -5.85 9.27
C PRO A 53 8.07 -4.71 8.68
N ARG A 54 8.12 -3.58 9.40
CA ARG A 54 8.95 -2.42 9.04
C ARG A 54 10.35 -2.55 9.64
N GLY A 55 11.32 -1.86 9.05
CA GLY A 55 12.70 -1.80 9.51
C GLY A 55 13.54 -3.05 9.25
N VAL A 56 12.95 -4.11 8.68
CA VAL A 56 13.65 -5.35 8.36
C VAL A 56 13.57 -5.65 6.86
N PRO A 57 14.61 -6.28 6.27
CA PRO A 57 14.57 -6.72 4.89
C PRO A 57 13.61 -7.90 4.72
N VAL A 58 12.61 -7.73 3.88
CA VAL A 58 11.60 -8.75 3.55
C VAL A 58 11.64 -9.06 2.06
N GLN A 59 11.21 -10.27 1.70
CA GLN A 59 11.02 -10.68 0.33
C GLN A 59 9.53 -10.70 -0.01
N VAL A 60 9.14 -9.93 -1.01
CA VAL A 60 7.75 -9.80 -1.45
C VAL A 60 7.64 -9.88 -2.97
N PRO A 61 6.47 -10.21 -3.54
CA PRO A 61 6.26 -10.17 -4.99
C PRO A 61 6.54 -8.78 -5.55
N GLU A 62 7.12 -8.70 -6.75
CA GLU A 62 7.48 -7.44 -7.40
C GLU A 62 6.29 -6.47 -7.52
N SER A 63 5.13 -6.98 -7.91
CA SER A 63 3.90 -6.18 -7.98
C SER A 63 3.52 -5.52 -6.65
N LEU A 64 3.72 -6.22 -5.52
CA LEU A 64 3.48 -5.66 -4.19
C LEU A 64 4.53 -4.60 -3.83
N ALA A 65 5.79 -4.82 -4.20
CA ALA A 65 6.86 -3.85 -3.95
C ALA A 65 6.60 -2.53 -4.69
N ARG A 66 6.16 -2.60 -5.95
CA ARG A 66 5.76 -1.43 -6.75
C ARG A 66 4.61 -0.69 -6.09
N LEU A 67 3.56 -1.40 -5.65
CA LEU A 67 2.43 -0.80 -4.94
C LEU A 67 2.87 -0.06 -3.67
N ILE A 68 3.76 -0.66 -2.87
CA ILE A 68 4.29 -0.04 -1.65
C ILE A 68 5.06 1.24 -1.99
N GLN A 69 5.87 1.22 -3.04
CA GLN A 69 6.64 2.38 -3.50
C GLN A 69 5.73 3.51 -4.00
N GLU A 70 4.72 3.19 -4.80
CA GLU A 70 3.74 4.17 -5.30
C GLU A 70 2.94 4.80 -4.17
N ASN A 71 2.49 4.00 -3.19
CA ASN A 71 1.80 4.50 -2.01
C ASN A 71 2.69 5.43 -1.17
N ALA A 72 3.98 5.09 -1.01
CA ALA A 72 4.91 5.96 -0.30
C ALA A 72 5.07 7.31 -1.01
N ARG A 73 5.20 7.30 -2.34
CA ARG A 73 5.27 8.52 -3.16
C ARG A 73 3.99 9.35 -3.08
N ALA A 74 2.82 8.71 -3.12
CA ALA A 74 1.54 9.38 -2.96
C ALA A 74 1.42 10.03 -1.58
N ALA A 75 1.80 9.33 -0.51
CA ALA A 75 1.79 9.88 0.84
C ALA A 75 2.72 11.09 1.01
N GLU A 76 3.89 11.07 0.40
CA GLU A 76 4.83 12.20 0.39
C GLU A 76 4.23 13.42 -0.34
N LEU A 77 3.65 13.22 -1.52
CA LEU A 77 2.97 14.28 -2.28
C LEU A 77 1.78 14.86 -1.51
N SER A 78 0.98 14.02 -0.85
CA SER A 78 -0.13 14.47 0.01
C SER A 78 0.37 15.30 1.19
N ARG A 79 1.46 14.87 1.85
CA ARG A 79 2.07 15.66 2.94
C ARG A 79 2.61 17.00 2.44
N ALA A 80 3.20 17.05 1.25
CA ALA A 80 3.68 18.29 0.66
C ALA A 80 2.52 19.27 0.36
N GLY A 81 1.40 18.78 -0.17
CA GLY A 81 0.22 19.62 -0.47
C GLY A 81 -0.53 20.12 0.78
N VAL A 82 -0.51 19.37 1.89
CA VAL A 82 -1.17 19.76 3.15
C VAL A 82 -0.23 20.54 4.09
N ARG A 83 1.08 20.52 3.85
CA ARG A 83 2.07 21.27 4.63
C ARG A 83 1.75 22.77 4.68
N GLU A 84 1.26 23.33 3.59
CA GLU A 84 0.83 24.74 3.51
C GLU A 84 -0.35 25.06 4.43
N TYR A 85 -1.21 24.08 4.74
CA TYR A 85 -2.37 24.26 5.63
C TYR A 85 -2.03 24.01 7.11
N SER A 86 -1.00 23.20 7.38
CA SER A 86 -0.61 22.81 8.75
C SER A 86 0.45 23.70 9.38
N ALA A 87 1.23 24.44 8.58
CA ALA A 87 2.40 25.21 9.05
C ALA A 87 2.13 26.62 9.64
N GLY A 88 0.89 26.96 10.04
CA GLY A 88 0.72 28.04 11.04
C GLY A 88 -0.24 29.18 10.76
N ARG A 89 -1.21 29.05 9.84
CA ARG A 89 -2.40 29.91 9.82
C ARG A 89 -3.42 29.27 8.90
N GLY A 90 -4.38 28.53 9.47
CA GLY A 90 -5.46 27.91 8.70
C GLY A 90 -6.02 28.90 7.69
N LYS A 91 -6.03 28.51 6.41
CA LYS A 91 -6.51 29.37 5.32
C LYS A 91 -8.02 29.55 5.51
N ARG A 92 -8.48 30.78 5.76
CA ARG A 92 -9.91 31.08 5.89
C ARG A 92 -10.59 30.77 4.55
N LEU A 93 -11.40 29.72 4.51
CA LEU A 93 -12.27 29.43 3.37
C LEU A 93 -13.50 30.34 3.49
N GLY A 94 -13.60 31.33 2.60
CA GLY A 94 -14.76 32.21 2.49
C GLY A 94 -14.48 33.67 2.82
N ALA A 95 -14.54 34.51 1.79
CA ALA A 95 -14.88 35.92 1.89
C ALA A 95 -16.40 36.05 1.81
#